data_AF-A0A955EBF7-F1
#
_entry.id   AF-A0A955EBF7-F1
#
_cell.length_a   1.000
_cell.length_b   1.000
_cell.length_c   1.000
_cell.angle_alpha   90.00
_cell.angle_beta   90.00
_cell.angle_gamma   90.00
#
_symmetry.space_group_name_H-M   'P 1'
#
loop_
_entity.id
_entity.type
_entity.pdbx_description
1 polymer ?
#
loop_
_entity_poly.entity_id
_entity_poly.type
_entity_poly.pdbx_seq_one_letter_code
_entity_poly.pdbx_strand_id
1 'polypeptide(L)'
;MARGVRARVGFTLLECLLAIAIVSGVLIALLAMRSASIRDRNELAAMQRMDREAEALFQMFVTGAVETPEVDRERRTITYSGVYLGNAYRAVREVREVANPVRRGGGEEGLAATVPVYAYTLTYRGKVYEFDWIR
;
A
#
# COMPACT_ATOMS: atom_id res chain seq x y z
N MET A 1 -28.53 51.45 -52.42
CA MET A 1 -27.15 51.39 -51.89
C MET A 1 -27.17 51.53 -50.38
N ALA A 2 -27.25 50.41 -49.65
CA ALA A 2 -27.13 50.40 -48.18
C ALA A 2 -25.66 50.22 -47.80
N ARG A 3 -25.05 51.23 -47.18
CA ARG A 3 -23.68 51.16 -46.65
C ARG A 3 -23.72 50.39 -45.34
N GLY A 4 -23.14 49.19 -45.35
CA GLY A 4 -22.91 48.39 -44.15
C GLY A 4 -21.96 49.10 -43.19
N VAL A 5 -22.45 49.42 -41.99
CA VAL A 5 -21.61 49.85 -40.87
C VAL A 5 -20.88 48.61 -40.35
N ARG A 6 -19.60 48.46 -40.72
CA ARG A 6 -18.72 47.48 -40.09
C ARG A 6 -18.32 48.02 -38.71
N ALA A 7 -18.94 47.51 -37.65
CA ALA A 7 -18.45 47.72 -36.29
C ALA A 7 -17.02 47.18 -36.18
N ARG A 8 -16.03 48.06 -36.00
CA ARG A 8 -14.68 47.66 -35.61
C ARG A 8 -14.74 47.25 -34.15
N VAL A 9 -14.62 45.96 -33.88
CA VAL A 9 -14.54 45.41 -32.52
C VAL A 9 -13.20 45.83 -31.93
N GLY A 10 -13.19 46.91 -31.15
CA GLY A 10 -12.02 47.31 -30.37
C GLY A 10 -11.89 46.38 -29.18
N PHE A 11 -10.89 45.50 -29.20
CA PHE A 11 -10.57 44.65 -28.06
C PHE A 11 -10.20 45.55 -26.88
N THR A 12 -10.98 45.52 -25.82
CA THR A 12 -10.78 46.43 -24.69
C THR A 12 -9.65 45.93 -23.81
N LEU A 13 -8.87 46.85 -23.20
CA LEU A 13 -7.79 46.49 -22.29
C LEU A 13 -8.31 45.61 -21.12
N LEU A 14 -9.57 45.80 -20.75
CA LEU A 14 -10.28 44.98 -19.77
C LEU A 14 -10.43 43.52 -20.22
N GLU A 15 -10.79 43.26 -21.48
CA GLU A 15 -10.86 41.89 -22.03
C GLU A 15 -9.49 41.21 -22.03
N CYS A 16 -8.42 41.96 -22.28
CA CYS A 16 -7.06 41.44 -22.24
C CYS A 16 -6.65 41.04 -20.80
N LEU A 17 -6.92 41.90 -19.82
CA LEU A 17 -6.66 41.60 -18.40
C LEU A 17 -7.51 40.42 -17.91
N LEU A 18 -8.78 40.35 -18.33
CA LEU A 18 -9.66 39.24 -18.00
C LEU A 18 -9.13 37.92 -18.58
N ALA A 19 -8.69 37.92 -19.84
CA ALA A 19 -8.10 36.76 -20.48
C ALA A 19 -6.84 36.29 -19.75
N ILE A 20 -5.95 37.20 -19.37
CA ILE A 20 -4.74 36.88 -18.59
C ILE A 20 -5.10 36.29 -17.23
N ALA A 21 -6.08 36.87 -16.53
CA ALA A 21 -6.51 36.38 -15.22
C ALA A 21 -7.08 34.95 -15.32
N ILE A 22 -7.91 34.67 -16.33
CA ILE A 22 -8.47 33.33 -16.58
C ILE A 22 -7.35 32.34 -16.88
N VAL A 23 -6.45 32.67 -17.81
CA VAL A 23 -5.34 31.78 -18.20
C VAL A 23 -4.42 31.51 -17.01
N SER A 24 -4.11 32.54 -16.22
CA SER A 24 -3.27 32.41 -15.02
C SER A 24 -3.94 31.53 -13.97
N GLY A 25 -5.25 31.70 -13.73
CA GLY A 25 -6.02 30.87 -12.80
C GLY A 25 -6.03 29.40 -13.21
N VAL A 26 -6.24 29.12 -14.50
CA VAL A 26 -6.18 27.76 -15.05
C VAL A 26 -4.78 27.15 -14.89
N LEU A 27 -3.72 27.91 -15.20
CA LEU A 27 -2.34 27.45 -15.03
C LEU A 27 -2.01 27.10 -13.57
N ILE A 28 -2.41 27.95 -12.63
CA ILE A 28 -2.21 27.71 -11.19
C ILE A 28 -2.95 26.43 -10.76
N ALA A 29 -4.20 26.26 -11.18
CA ALA A 29 -4.98 25.06 -10.86
C ALA A 29 -4.32 23.78 -11.42
N LEU A 30 -3.86 23.81 -12.68
CA LEU A 30 -3.16 22.68 -13.29
C LEU A 30 -1.84 22.34 -12.58
N LEU A 31 -1.07 23.36 -12.18
CA LEU A 31 0.16 23.16 -11.42
C LEU A 31 -0.11 22.57 -10.04
N ALA A 32 -1.15 23.04 -9.35
CA ALA A 32 -1.57 22.49 -8.06
C ALA A 32 -1.99 21.02 -8.18
N MET A 33 -2.82 20.68 -9.18
CA MET A 33 -3.24 19.29 -9.45
C MET A 33 -2.05 18.38 -9.78
N ARG A 34 -1.10 18.86 -10.59
CA ARG A 34 0.12 18.09 -10.93
C ARG A 34 0.97 17.85 -9.69
N SER A 35 1.13 18.85 -8.83
CA SER A 35 1.90 18.74 -7.60
C SER A 35 1.27 17.73 -6.63
N ALA A 36 -0.06 17.78 -6.47
CA ALA A 36 -0.80 16.79 -5.68
C ALA A 36 -0.62 15.39 -6.25
N SER A 37 -0.80 15.20 -7.56
CA SER A 37 -0.64 13.89 -8.21
C SER A 37 0.76 13.31 -8.05
N ILE A 38 1.82 14.13 -8.10
CA ILE A 38 3.19 13.67 -7.87
C ILE A 38 3.39 13.26 -6.42
N ARG A 39 2.85 14.03 -5.46
CA ARG A 39 2.93 13.69 -4.03
C ARG A 39 2.26 12.35 -3.76
N ASP A 40 1.03 12.16 -4.23
CA ASP A 40 0.28 10.91 -4.04
C ASP A 40 1.03 9.70 -4.62
N ARG A 41 1.62 9.86 -5.82
CA ARG A 41 2.43 8.80 -6.43
C ARG A 41 3.67 8.45 -5.62
N ASN A 42 4.34 9.46 -5.05
CA ASN A 42 5.52 9.24 -4.22
C ASN A 42 5.16 8.57 -2.90
N GLU A 43 4.03 8.96 -2.29
CA GLU A 43 3.51 8.32 -1.08
C GLU A 43 3.13 6.86 -1.35
N LEU A 44 2.39 6.59 -2.43
CA LEU A 44 2.06 5.23 -2.85
C LEU A 44 3.33 4.40 -3.14
N ALA A 45 4.31 4.96 -3.85
CA ALA A 45 5.56 4.27 -4.14
C ALA A 45 6.35 3.96 -2.85
N ALA A 46 6.33 4.86 -1.86
CA ALA A 46 6.95 4.62 -0.57
C ALA A 46 6.24 3.50 0.21
N MET A 47 4.89 3.50 0.22
CA MET A 47 4.10 2.42 0.82
C MET A 47 4.40 1.07 0.16
N GLN A 48 4.37 1.01 -1.17
CA GLN A 48 4.68 -0.22 -1.93
C GLN A 48 6.12 -0.71 -1.74
N ARG A 49 7.08 0.17 -1.45
CA ARG A 49 8.44 -0.24 -1.11
C ARG A 49 8.48 -0.88 0.27
N MET A 50 7.82 -0.27 1.26
CA MET A 50 7.73 -0.83 2.61
C MET A 50 7.06 -2.21 2.61
N ASP A 51 5.96 -2.35 1.86
CA ASP A 51 5.23 -3.62 1.79
C ASP A 51 6.08 -4.72 1.12
N ARG A 52 6.85 -4.37 0.08
CA ARG A 52 7.82 -5.29 -0.54
C ARG A 52 8.96 -5.67 0.39
N GLU A 53 9.46 -4.74 1.20
CA GLU A 53 10.49 -5.05 2.21
C GLU A 53 9.95 -5.99 3.28
N ALA A 54 8.71 -5.77 3.76
CA ALA A 54 8.05 -6.63 4.74
C ALA A 54 7.78 -8.03 4.17
N GLU A 55 7.32 -8.13 2.93
CA GLU A 55 7.14 -9.40 2.22
C GLU A 55 8.46 -10.14 2.05
N ALA A 56 9.53 -9.45 1.64
CA ALA A 56 10.85 -10.07 1.52
C ALA A 56 11.33 -10.64 2.86
N LEU A 57 11.13 -9.90 3.95
CA LEU A 57 11.48 -10.34 5.29
C LEU A 57 10.62 -11.56 5.72
N PHE A 58 9.33 -11.55 5.39
CA PHE A 58 8.44 -12.70 5.58
C PHE A 58 8.94 -13.95 4.83
N GLN A 59 9.32 -13.81 3.57
CA GLN A 59 9.90 -14.91 2.77
C GLN A 59 11.20 -15.44 3.41
N MET A 60 12.02 -14.58 4.02
CA MET A 60 13.22 -15.04 4.76
C MET A 60 12.85 -15.89 5.98
N PHE A 61 11.75 -15.59 6.69
CA PHE A 61 11.28 -16.43 7.81
C PHE A 61 10.80 -17.79 7.34
N VAL A 62 9.99 -17.83 6.27
CA VAL A 62 9.42 -19.08 5.74
C VAL A 62 10.51 -19.99 5.15
N THR A 63 11.54 -19.41 4.53
CA THR A 63 12.68 -20.15 3.96
C THR A 63 13.76 -20.52 4.99
N GLY A 64 13.68 -19.98 6.21
CA GLY A 64 14.68 -20.21 7.25
C GLY A 64 16.01 -19.50 7.00
N ALA A 65 16.02 -18.43 6.21
CA ALA A 65 17.20 -17.62 5.89
C ALA A 65 17.55 -16.58 6.97
N VAL A 66 16.88 -16.63 8.12
CA VAL A 66 17.07 -15.72 9.26
C VAL A 66 17.82 -16.41 10.40
N GLU A 67 18.35 -15.58 11.31
CA GLU A 67 19.00 -16.05 12.54
C GLU A 67 18.10 -16.95 13.40
N THR A 68 18.75 -17.68 14.32
CA THR A 68 18.10 -18.68 15.16
C THR A 68 16.97 -18.04 15.98
N PRO A 69 15.73 -18.53 15.85
CA PRO A 69 14.61 -17.95 16.57
C PRO A 69 14.62 -18.31 18.06
N GLU A 70 13.96 -17.47 18.83
CA GLU A 70 13.55 -17.80 20.19
C GLU A 70 12.29 -18.66 20.14
N VAL A 71 12.34 -19.85 20.74
CA VAL A 71 11.21 -20.79 20.75
C VAL A 71 10.62 -20.85 22.15
N ASP A 72 9.39 -20.35 22.30
CA ASP A 72 8.60 -20.51 23.51
C ASP A 72 7.71 -21.74 23.36
N ARG A 73 8.10 -22.83 24.04
CA ARG A 73 7.38 -24.11 24.00
C ARG A 73 6.06 -24.08 24.78
N GLU A 74 5.95 -23.23 25.80
CA GLU A 74 4.75 -23.12 26.62
C GLU A 74 3.63 -22.43 25.83
N ARG A 75 3.99 -21.34 25.15
CA ARG A 75 3.04 -20.57 24.32
C ARG A 75 2.93 -21.08 22.89
N ARG A 76 3.75 -22.07 22.50
CA ARG A 76 3.86 -22.58 21.13
C ARG A 76 4.15 -21.48 20.10
N THR A 77 4.93 -20.47 20.51
CA THR A 77 5.29 -19.34 19.66
C THR A 77 6.76 -19.41 19.26
N ILE A 78 7.05 -18.94 18.05
CA ILE A 78 8.43 -18.76 17.58
C ILE A 78 8.63 -17.28 17.28
N THR A 79 9.59 -16.67 17.96
CA THR A 79 9.91 -15.25 17.79
C THR A 79 11.22 -15.10 17.04
N TYR A 80 11.20 -14.33 15.98
CA TYR A 80 12.36 -13.87 15.23
C TYR A 80 12.55 -12.39 15.52
N SER A 81 13.77 -11.98 15.82
CA SER A 81 14.10 -10.59 16.08
C SER A 81 15.46 -10.28 15.46
N GLY A 82 15.66 -9.03 15.07
CA GLY A 82 16.93 -8.63 14.47
C GLY A 82 16.85 -7.29 13.76
N VAL A 83 17.78 -7.06 12.84
CA VAL A 83 17.88 -5.84 12.03
C VAL A 83 17.89 -6.20 10.55
N TYR A 84 16.99 -5.59 9.78
CA TYR A 84 16.91 -5.72 8.33
C TYR A 84 17.00 -4.34 7.69
N LEU A 85 17.98 -4.14 6.79
CA LEU A 85 18.24 -2.86 6.11
C LEU A 85 18.31 -1.66 7.10
N GLY A 86 18.98 -1.86 8.24
CA GLY A 86 19.15 -0.83 9.28
C GLY A 86 17.94 -0.58 10.17
N ASN A 87 16.87 -1.38 10.05
CA ASN A 87 15.66 -1.24 10.85
C ASN A 87 15.43 -2.48 11.71
N ALA A 88 15.11 -2.27 12.99
CA ALA A 88 14.74 -3.37 13.87
C ALA A 88 13.44 -4.02 13.40
N TYR A 89 13.39 -5.35 13.49
CA TYR A 89 12.19 -6.12 13.23
C TYR A 89 11.92 -7.11 14.37
N ARG A 90 10.65 -7.47 14.52
CA ARG A 90 10.21 -8.56 15.38
C ARG A 90 9.07 -9.30 14.70
N ALA A 91 9.26 -10.57 14.40
CA ALA A 91 8.22 -11.44 13.86
C ALA A 91 7.85 -12.53 14.87
N VAL A 92 6.56 -12.75 15.07
CA VAL A 92 6.04 -13.81 15.95
C VAL A 92 5.24 -14.76 15.09
N ARG A 93 5.60 -16.05 15.14
CA ARG A 93 4.85 -17.14 14.51
C ARG A 93 4.02 -17.85 15.55
N GLU A 94 2.73 -17.97 15.28
CA GLU A 94 1.74 -18.68 16.08
C GLU A 94 1.03 -19.73 15.21
N VAL A 95 0.57 -20.81 15.82
CA VAL A 95 -0.32 -21.78 15.13
C VAL A 95 -1.75 -21.41 15.46
N ARG A 96 -2.55 -21.09 14.43
CA ARG A 96 -3.97 -20.77 14.56
C ARG A 96 -4.80 -21.81 13.83
N GLU A 97 -5.93 -22.18 14.41
CA GLU A 97 -6.92 -23.04 13.75
C GLU A 97 -7.86 -22.15 12.93
N VAL A 98 -7.91 -22.36 11.62
CA VAL A 98 -8.84 -21.64 10.73
C VAL A 98 -9.83 -22.61 10.11
N ALA A 99 -11.00 -22.12 9.69
CA ALA A 99 -11.99 -22.93 9.01
C ALA A 99 -11.39 -23.56 7.75
N ASN A 100 -11.60 -24.87 7.57
CA ASN A 100 -11.07 -25.59 6.43
C ASN A 100 -11.66 -25.02 5.11
N PRO A 101 -10.84 -24.40 4.24
CA PRO A 101 -11.33 -23.76 3.02
C PRO A 101 -11.91 -24.76 2.02
N VAL A 102 -11.44 -26.01 2.03
CA VAL A 102 -11.89 -27.09 1.14
C VAL A 102 -13.32 -27.52 1.47
N ARG A 103 -13.70 -27.46 2.75
CA ARG A 103 -15.05 -27.82 3.21
C ARG A 103 -16.12 -26.83 2.73
N ARG A 104 -15.75 -25.59 2.36
CA ARG A 104 -16.67 -24.54 1.93
C ARG A 104 -17.35 -24.84 0.58
N GLY A 105 -16.81 -25.77 -0.21
CA GLY A 105 -17.35 -26.19 -1.51
C GLY A 105 -18.49 -27.22 -1.47
N GLY A 106 -18.82 -27.76 -0.29
CA GLY A 106 -19.94 -28.69 -0.10
C GLY A 106 -19.71 -30.08 -0.71
N GLY A 107 -19.27 -31.06 0.09
CA GLY A 107 -19.45 -32.47 -0.31
C GLY A 107 -18.52 -33.52 0.28
N GLU A 108 -17.44 -33.17 0.98
CA GLU A 108 -16.47 -34.20 1.40
C GLU A 108 -16.69 -34.63 2.86
N GLU A 109 -17.47 -35.70 3.04
CA GLU A 109 -17.53 -36.47 4.29
C GLU A 109 -16.12 -36.99 4.62
N GLY A 110 -15.61 -36.64 5.80
CA GLY A 110 -14.29 -37.06 6.28
C GLY A 110 -13.25 -35.94 6.44
N LEU A 111 -13.52 -34.71 5.98
CA LEU A 111 -12.61 -33.58 6.18
C LEU A 111 -12.71 -32.97 7.59
N ALA A 112 -11.56 -32.59 8.16
CA ALA A 112 -11.49 -31.85 9.41
C ALA A 112 -12.20 -30.48 9.30
N ALA A 113 -12.84 -30.04 10.39
CA ALA A 113 -13.56 -28.77 10.45
C ALA A 113 -12.63 -27.55 10.39
N THR A 114 -11.45 -27.66 10.98
CA THR A 114 -10.40 -26.65 10.97
C THR A 114 -9.10 -27.24 10.47
N VAL A 115 -8.22 -26.37 9.99
CA VAL A 115 -6.84 -26.70 9.65
C VAL A 115 -5.89 -25.76 10.41
N PRO A 116 -4.75 -26.29 10.90
CA PRO A 116 -3.73 -25.45 11.52
C PRO A 116 -3.03 -24.60 10.43
N VAL A 117 -2.90 -23.31 10.68
CA VAL A 117 -2.20 -22.34 9.83
C VAL A 117 -1.15 -21.63 10.67
N TYR A 118 0.00 -21.36 10.05
CA TYR A 118 1.03 -20.55 10.68
C TYR A 118 0.71 -19.08 10.44
N ALA A 119 0.30 -18.38 11.49
CA ALA A 119 0.09 -16.94 11.47
C ALA A 119 1.39 -16.24 11.89
N TYR A 120 1.86 -15.32 11.07
CA TYR A 120 3.05 -14.50 11.34
C TYR A 120 2.64 -13.05 11.55
N THR A 121 2.96 -12.51 12.73
CA THR A 121 2.82 -11.08 13.03
C THR A 121 4.20 -10.44 12.98
N LEU A 122 4.47 -9.65 11.95
CA LEU A 122 5.72 -8.92 11.75
C LEU A 122 5.56 -7.46 12.15
N THR A 123 6.34 -7.01 13.11
CA THR A 123 6.54 -5.59 13.41
C THR A 123 7.82 -5.11 12.73
N TYR A 124 7.70 -4.16 11.80
CA TYR A 124 8.81 -3.57 11.04
C TYR A 124 8.58 -2.08 10.81
N ARG A 125 9.58 -1.24 11.10
CA ARG A 125 9.49 0.23 10.99
C ARG A 125 8.25 0.84 11.69
N GLY A 126 7.87 0.27 12.84
CA GLY A 126 6.71 0.72 13.62
C GLY A 126 5.34 0.34 13.03
N LYS A 127 5.29 -0.42 11.94
CA LYS A 127 4.07 -1.00 11.38
C LYS A 127 3.97 -2.47 11.72
N VAL A 128 2.74 -2.96 11.84
CA VAL A 128 2.41 -4.37 12.04
C VAL A 128 1.86 -4.93 10.73
N TYR A 129 2.42 -6.06 10.32
CA TYR A 129 2.03 -6.84 9.14
C TYR A 129 1.60 -8.23 9.61
N GLU A 130 0.52 -8.74 9.05
CA GLU A 130 0.00 -10.07 9.34
C GLU A 130 0.06 -10.92 8.07
N PHE A 131 0.65 -12.10 8.18
CA PHE A 131 0.78 -13.06 7.08
C PHE A 131 0.29 -14.42 7.56
N ASP A 132 -0.72 -14.96 6.87
CA ASP A 132 -1.17 -16.33 7.09
C ASP A 132 -0.50 -17.26 6.08
N TRP A 133 0.18 -18.29 6.59
CA TRP A 133 0.91 -19.26 5.79
C TRP A 133 0.37 -20.67 5.98
N ILE A 134 -0.21 -21.20 4.91
CA ILE A 134 -0.67 -22.60 4.82
C ILE A 134 0.46 -23.39 4.17
N ARG A 135 0.92 -24.45 4.85
CA ARG A 135 1.93 -25.36 4.28
C ARG A 135 1.29 -26.44 3.42
#